data_AF-A0A3I8FYM8-F1
#
_entry.id   AF-A0A3I8FYM8-F1
#
_cell.length_a   1.000
_cell.length_b   1.000
_cell.length_c   1.000
_cell.angle_alpha   90.00
_cell.angle_beta   90.00
_cell.angle_gamma   90.00
#
_symmetry.space_group_name_H-M   'P 1'
#
loop_
_entity.id
_entity.type
_entity.pdbx_description
1 polymer ?
#
loop_
_entity_poly.entity_id
_entity_poly.type
_entity_poly.pdbx_seq_one_letter_code
_entity_poly.pdbx_strand_id
1 'polypeptide(L)'
;MSHEPDSSNPLHSFDFALKTKPRQAIKILHEKLYSFGVPFELEQGEEVYFSDDKETAFIILLTEGCISVCHFNTGLHAGTGFAPTVLGLIDGYSLYYGVENRPRHYICA
;
A
#
# COMPACT_ATOMS: atom_id res chain seq x y z
N MET A 1 -18.67 6.48 23.87
CA MET A 1 -18.55 7.87 23.41
C MET A 1 -18.38 7.83 21.91
N SER A 2 -19.32 8.40 21.16
CA SER A 2 -19.16 8.62 19.72
C SER A 2 -18.06 9.66 19.53
N HIS A 3 -16.94 9.27 18.93
CA HIS A 3 -15.96 10.24 18.45
C HIS A 3 -16.55 10.91 17.22
N GLU A 4 -17.09 12.12 17.38
CA GLU A 4 -17.34 12.97 16.22
C GLU A 4 -15.98 13.32 15.60
N PRO A 5 -15.83 13.21 14.27
CA PRO A 5 -14.59 13.59 13.60
C PRO A 5 -14.33 15.07 13.83
N ASP A 6 -13.16 15.38 14.39
CA ASP A 6 -12.71 16.76 14.60
C ASP A 6 -12.47 17.43 13.24
N SER A 7 -13.46 18.21 12.80
CA SER A 7 -13.43 18.92 11.52
C SER A 7 -12.36 20.01 11.44
N SER A 8 -11.68 20.34 12.55
CA SER A 8 -10.59 21.31 12.57
C SER A 8 -9.27 20.75 12.00
N ASN A 9 -9.12 19.43 11.92
CA ASN A 9 -7.95 18.78 11.31
C ASN A 9 -8.34 17.96 10.06
N PRO A 10 -8.20 18.53 8.85
CA PRO A 10 -8.52 17.83 7.61
C PRO A 10 -7.61 16.61 7.36
N LEU A 11 -6.48 16.50 8.06
CA LEU A 11 -5.50 15.41 7.93
C LEU A 11 -5.51 14.43 9.12
N HIS A 12 -6.56 14.43 9.95
CA HIS A 12 -6.61 13.57 11.15
C HIS A 12 -6.34 12.09 10.86
N SER A 13 -6.83 11.55 9.73
CA SER A 13 -6.56 10.15 9.31
C SER A 13 -5.10 9.90 8.98
N PHE A 14 -4.45 10.87 8.32
CA PHE A 14 -3.01 10.82 8.03
C PHE A 14 -2.19 10.87 9.32
N ASP A 15 -2.52 11.79 10.23
CA ASP A 15 -1.86 11.91 11.53
C ASP A 15 -2.00 10.65 12.37
N PHE A 16 -3.21 10.08 12.41
CA PHE A 16 -3.48 8.83 13.10
C PHE A 16 -2.65 7.68 12.50
N ALA A 17 -2.63 7.56 11.17
CA ALA A 17 -1.82 6.55 10.50
C ALA A 17 -0.33 6.70 10.81
N LEU A 18 0.18 7.94 10.81
CA LEU A 18 1.58 8.21 11.15
C LEU A 18 1.93 7.89 12.60
N LYS A 19 0.98 8.05 13.54
CA LYS A 19 1.18 7.78 14.97
C LYS A 19 1.05 6.31 15.33
N THR A 20 0.33 5.53 14.54
CA THR A 20 -0.01 4.12 14.86
C THR A 20 0.82 3.09 14.09
N LYS A 21 1.50 3.49 13.01
CA LYS A 21 2.36 2.59 12.24
C LYS A 21 3.64 2.20 12.98
N PRO A 22 4.16 0.97 12.76
CA PRO A 22 5.48 0.56 13.25
C PRO A 22 6.60 1.22 12.43
N ARG A 23 6.75 2.55 12.57
CA ARG A 23 7.61 3.39 11.71
C ARG A 23 9.04 2.90 11.62
N GLN A 24 9.62 2.46 12.74
CA GLN A 24 11.00 1.99 12.76
C GLN A 24 11.18 0.72 11.93
N ALA A 25 10.23 -0.22 11.99
CA ALA A 25 10.26 -1.43 11.16
C ALA A 25 10.08 -1.10 9.67
N ILE A 26 9.13 -0.21 9.34
CA ILE A 26 8.92 0.26 7.96
C ILE A 26 10.20 0.92 7.41
N LYS A 27 10.84 1.78 8.20
CA LYS A 27 12.10 2.43 7.82
C LYS A 27 13.21 1.42 7.55
N ILE A 28 13.39 0.42 8.43
CA ILE A 28 14.38 -0.64 8.24
C ILE A 28 14.09 -1.42 6.95
N LEU A 29 12.83 -1.76 6.67
CA LEU A 29 12.45 -2.44 5.44
C LEU A 29 12.78 -1.59 4.21
N HIS A 30 12.43 -0.30 4.24
CA HIS A 30 12.77 0.64 3.17
C HIS A 30 14.28 0.68 2.94
N GLU A 31 15.09 0.91 3.97
CA GLU A 31 16.55 0.96 3.88
C GLU A 31 17.17 -0.32 3.30
N LYS A 32 16.60 -1.49 3.63
CA LYS A 32 17.09 -2.78 3.16
C LYS A 32 16.65 -3.12 1.74
N LEU A 33 15.49 -2.62 1.30
CA LEU A 33 14.88 -2.99 0.03
C LEU A 33 15.12 -1.94 -1.07
N TYR A 34 15.42 -0.69 -0.70
CA TYR A 34 15.52 0.43 -1.63
C TYR A 34 16.47 0.17 -2.80
N SER A 35 17.66 -0.41 -2.55
CA SER A 35 18.66 -0.68 -3.60
C SER A 35 18.26 -1.75 -4.62
N PHE A 36 17.18 -2.49 -4.37
CA PHE A 36 16.67 -3.52 -5.28
C PHE A 36 15.50 -3.03 -6.15
N GLY A 37 14.94 -1.87 -5.82
CA GLY A 37 13.78 -1.30 -6.52
C GLY A 37 14.15 -0.40 -7.68
N VAL A 38 13.17 -0.12 -8.52
CA VAL A 38 13.22 0.94 -9.55
C VAL A 38 12.22 2.03 -9.12
N PRO A 39 12.63 3.29 -9.02
CA PRO A 39 11.71 4.38 -8.68
C PRO A 39 10.71 4.60 -9.80
N PHE A 40 9.48 4.90 -9.42
CA PHE A 40 8.42 5.34 -10.34
C PHE A 40 7.50 6.33 -9.60
N GLU A 41 6.77 7.12 -10.38
CA GLU A 41 5.79 8.09 -9.89
C GLU A 41 4.43 7.72 -10.48
N LEU A 42 3.37 8.06 -9.76
CA LEU A 42 1.99 7.91 -10.22
C LEU A 42 1.29 9.24 -10.14
N GLU A 43 0.69 9.65 -11.25
CA GLU A 43 -0.19 10.80 -11.31
C GLU A 43 -1.54 10.47 -10.67
N GLN A 44 -2.27 11.50 -10.25
CA GLN A 44 -3.58 11.31 -9.63
C GLN A 44 -4.53 10.53 -10.56
N GLY A 45 -5.11 9.45 -10.03
CA GLY A 45 -6.00 8.55 -10.75
C GLY A 45 -5.30 7.44 -11.52
N GLU A 46 -3.96 7.43 -11.60
CA GLU A 46 -3.24 6.32 -12.22
C GLU A 46 -3.32 5.04 -11.38
N GLU A 47 -3.44 3.91 -12.07
CA GLU A 47 -3.62 2.61 -11.46
C GLU A 47 -2.39 1.72 -11.69
N VAL A 48 -1.98 0.99 -10.65
CA VAL A 48 -0.97 -0.06 -10.75
C VAL A 48 -1.52 -1.36 -10.23
N TYR A 49 -1.47 -2.37 -11.09
CA TYR A 49 -1.98 -3.71 -10.81
C TYR A 49 -0.85 -4.61 -10.31
N PHE A 50 -1.05 -5.28 -9.18
CA PHE A 50 -0.09 -6.29 -8.73
C PHE A 50 -0.13 -7.49 -9.67
N SER A 51 1.04 -8.05 -9.97
CA SER A 51 1.17 -9.16 -10.92
C SER A 51 0.37 -10.40 -10.51
N ASP A 52 -0.06 -11.18 -11.50
CA ASP A 52 -0.55 -12.54 -11.34
C ASP A 52 0.47 -13.62 -11.72
N ASP A 53 1.66 -13.20 -12.14
CA ASP A 53 2.80 -14.05 -12.47
C ASP A 53 3.92 -13.91 -11.43
N LYS A 54 4.47 -15.05 -11.01
CA LYS A 54 5.53 -15.16 -10.02
C LYS A 54 6.83 -14.49 -10.48
N GLU A 55 7.14 -14.54 -11.76
CA GLU A 55 8.40 -13.97 -12.30
C GLU A 55 8.36 -12.44 -12.38
N THR A 56 7.16 -11.86 -12.33
CA THR A 56 6.93 -10.41 -12.38
C THR A 56 6.29 -9.86 -11.11
N ALA A 57 6.25 -10.67 -10.04
CA ALA A 57 5.72 -10.26 -8.74
C ALA A 57 6.59 -9.17 -8.11
N PHE A 58 5.95 -8.18 -7.50
CA PHE A 58 6.63 -7.05 -6.86
C PHE A 58 5.89 -6.59 -5.61
N ILE A 59 6.60 -5.82 -4.81
CA ILE A 59 6.06 -5.03 -3.69
C ILE A 59 6.35 -3.57 -3.96
N ILE A 60 5.59 -2.67 -3.33
CA ILE A 60 5.81 -1.22 -3.47
C ILE A 60 6.30 -0.66 -2.14
N LEU A 61 7.39 0.10 -2.20
CA LEU A 61 7.84 0.95 -1.11
C LEU A 61 7.24 2.34 -1.34
N LEU A 62 6.12 2.65 -0.69
CA LEU A 62 5.50 3.97 -0.81
C LEU A 62 6.26 4.95 0.07
N THR A 63 7.06 5.82 -0.55
CA THR A 63 7.91 6.80 0.15
C THR A 63 7.19 8.10 0.44
N GLU A 64 6.30 8.54 -0.45
CA GLU A 64 5.56 9.80 -0.37
C GLU A 64 4.12 9.64 -0.85
N GLY A 65 3.23 10.54 -0.40
CA GLY A 65 1.83 10.58 -0.82
C GLY A 65 0.89 9.58 -0.11
N CYS A 66 -0.27 9.38 -0.73
CA CYS A 66 -1.27 8.40 -0.34
C CYS A 66 -1.84 7.70 -1.56
N ILE A 67 -2.36 6.49 -1.36
CA ILE A 67 -2.99 5.68 -2.40
C ILE A 67 -4.26 5.02 -1.86
N SER A 68 -5.17 4.69 -2.75
CA SER A 68 -6.26 3.74 -2.52
C SER A 68 -5.83 2.34 -2.92
N VAL A 69 -6.17 1.33 -2.12
CA VAL A 69 -6.03 -0.09 -2.45
C VAL A 69 -7.42 -0.62 -2.77
N CYS A 70 -7.58 -1.24 -3.93
CA CYS A 70 -8.86 -1.71 -4.42
C CYS A 70 -8.79 -3.19 -4.79
N HIS A 71 -9.91 -3.91 -4.63
CA HIS A 71 -10.02 -5.29 -5.09
C HIS A 71 -10.08 -5.35 -6.61
N PHE A 72 -9.18 -6.13 -7.22
CA PHE A 72 -9.04 -6.26 -8.68
C PHE A 72 -10.36 -6.59 -9.39
N ASN A 73 -11.13 -7.55 -8.87
CA ASN A 73 -12.32 -8.04 -9.57
C ASN A 73 -13.54 -7.11 -9.43
N THR A 74 -13.59 -6.28 -8.39
CA THR A 74 -14.82 -5.54 -8.04
C THR A 74 -14.63 -4.02 -8.03
N GLY A 75 -13.39 -3.52 -8.04
CA GLY A 75 -13.08 -2.11 -7.84
C GLY A 75 -13.40 -1.61 -6.43
N LEU A 76 -13.77 -2.50 -5.50
CA LEU A 76 -14.15 -2.10 -4.16
C LEU A 76 -12.93 -1.63 -3.37
N HIS A 77 -13.03 -0.45 -2.76
CA HIS A 77 -11.99 0.09 -1.89
C HIS A 77 -11.77 -0.81 -0.67
N ALA A 78 -10.58 -1.38 -0.58
CA ALA A 78 -10.13 -2.25 0.50
C ALA A 78 -9.42 -1.45 1.61
N GLY A 79 -8.79 -0.32 1.28
CA GLY A 79 -8.12 0.52 2.28
C GLY A 79 -7.25 1.61 1.67
N THR A 80 -6.69 2.45 2.53
CA THR A 80 -5.83 3.58 2.13
C THR A 80 -4.39 3.35 2.61
N GLY A 81 -3.43 3.51 1.71
CA GLY A 81 -2.00 3.47 2.02
C GLY A 81 -1.44 4.87 2.17
N PHE A 82 -1.04 5.27 3.38
CA PHE A 82 -0.28 6.50 3.60
C PHE A 82 1.23 6.24 3.61
N ALA A 83 2.03 7.13 3.04
CA ALA A 83 3.47 7.06 3.20
C ALA A 83 3.93 7.35 4.65
N PRO A 84 5.06 6.79 5.10
CA PRO A 84 5.78 5.68 4.49
C PRO A 84 5.08 4.34 4.77
N THR A 85 5.05 3.43 3.79
CA THR A 85 4.55 2.07 4.00
C THR A 85 5.12 1.08 2.97
N VAL A 86 4.86 -0.21 3.17
CA VAL A 86 5.10 -1.27 2.19
C VAL A 86 3.77 -1.85 1.76
N LEU A 87 3.57 -2.03 0.46
CA LEU A 87 2.33 -2.56 -0.15
C LEU A 87 2.64 -3.83 -0.95
N GLY A 88 1.63 -4.66 -1.17
CA GLY A 88 1.74 -5.84 -2.03
C GLY A 88 2.47 -7.03 -1.41
N LEU A 89 2.77 -7.03 -0.11
CA LEU A 89 3.39 -8.19 0.55
C LEU A 89 2.56 -9.46 0.37
N ILE A 90 1.24 -9.36 0.61
CA ILE A 90 0.34 -10.49 0.41
C ILE A 90 0.21 -10.80 -1.08
N ASP A 91 -0.06 -9.80 -1.93
CA ASP A 91 -0.22 -10.00 -3.37
C ASP A 91 0.99 -10.69 -4.03
N GLY A 92 2.22 -10.27 -3.68
CA GLY A 92 3.45 -10.85 -4.20
C GLY A 92 3.82 -12.19 -3.55
N TYR A 93 3.91 -12.28 -2.22
CA TYR A 93 4.37 -13.52 -1.59
C TYR A 93 3.38 -14.68 -1.73
N SER A 94 2.08 -14.40 -1.78
CA SER A 94 1.08 -15.46 -2.00
C SER A 94 1.28 -16.20 -3.33
N LEU A 95 1.83 -15.54 -4.36
CA LEU A 95 2.24 -16.19 -5.61
C LEU A 95 3.40 -17.17 -5.39
N TYR A 96 4.44 -16.75 -4.65
CA TYR A 96 5.60 -17.58 -4.37
C TYR A 96 5.26 -18.87 -3.62
N TYR A 97 4.25 -18.81 -2.73
CA TYR A 97 3.81 -19.93 -1.91
C TYR A 97 2.59 -20.69 -2.46
N GLY A 98 2.08 -20.31 -3.65
CA GLY A 98 0.96 -21.01 -4.28
C GLY A 98 -0.34 -20.97 -3.46
N VAL A 99 -0.63 -19.85 -2.80
CA VAL A 99 -1.85 -19.70 -1.99
C VAL A 99 -3.08 -19.65 -2.90
N GLU A 100 -3.95 -20.64 -2.77
CA GLU A 100 -5.21 -20.71 -3.50
C GLU A 100 -6.17 -19.58 -3.10
N ASN A 101 -6.99 -19.13 -4.06
CA ASN A 101 -8.02 -18.09 -3.85
C ASN A 101 -7.50 -16.81 -3.19
N ARG A 102 -6.23 -16.47 -3.43
CA ARG A 102 -5.62 -15.25 -2.91
C ARG A 102 -6.41 -14.02 -3.38
N PRO A 103 -6.61 -13.01 -2.51
CA PRO A 103 -7.14 -11.74 -2.96
C PRO A 103 -6.13 -11.09 -3.92
N ARG A 104 -6.66 -10.40 -4.93
CA ARG A 104 -5.87 -9.61 -5.87
C ARG A 104 -6.25 -8.15 -5.72
N HIS A 105 -5.25 -7.29 -5.67
CA HIS A 105 -5.46 -5.85 -5.55
C HIS A 105 -4.79 -5.08 -6.69
N TYR A 106 -5.23 -3.85 -6.83
CA TYR A 106 -4.49 -2.79 -7.50
C TYR A 106 -4.45 -1.58 -6.58
N ILE A 107 -3.54 -0.66 -6.87
CA ILE A 107 -3.48 0.64 -6.21
C ILE A 107 -3.88 1.74 -7.18
N CYS A 108 -4.44 2.82 -6.66
CA CYS A 108 -4.79 4.03 -7.39
C CYS A 108 -4.29 5.25 -6.60
N ALA A 109 -3.60 6.18 -7.26
CA ALA A 109 -3.07 7.40 -6.63
C ALA A 109 -4.13 8.49 -6.44
#